data_AF-A0A961BUI3-F1
#
_entry.id   AF-A0A961BUI3-F1
#
_cell.length_a   1.000
_cell.length_b   1.000
_cell.length_c   1.000
_cell.angle_alpha   90.00
_cell.angle_beta   90.00
_cell.angle_gamma   90.00
#
_symmetry.space_group_name_H-M   'P 1'
#
loop_
_entity.id
_entity.type
_entity.pdbx_description
1 polymer ?
#
loop_
_entity_poly.entity_id
_entity_poly.type
_entity_poly.pdbx_seq_one_letter_code
_entity_poly.pdbx_strand_id
1 'polypeptide(L)' 'ELVVPFARGDVLAALHRDGQVLSEVAGEDAMVVRARLDDAVASRWSEFVVDDGATTPARSVAAEVAR' A
#
# COMPACT_ATOMS: atom_id res chain seq x y z
N GLU A 1 2.93 -7.07 -3.42
CA GLU A 1 3.60 -5.90 -2.82
C GLU A 1 2.54 -4.84 -2.50
N LEU A 2 2.81 -3.81 -1.70
CA LEU A 2 1.87 -2.71 -1.44
C LEU A 2 2.53 -1.33 -1.65
N VAL A 3 1.79 -0.40 -2.24
CA VAL A 3 2.18 1.01 -2.34
C VAL A 3 1.21 1.84 -1.50
N VAL A 4 1.69 2.39 -0.40
CA VAL A 4 0.87 3.10 0.59
C VAL A 4 1.21 4.60 0.56
N PRO A 5 0.31 5.48 0.10
CA PRO A 5 0.54 6.92 0.15
C PRO A 5 0.83 7.39 1.58
N PHE A 6 1.67 8.41 1.75
CA PHE A 6 2.00 8.90 3.10
C PHE A 6 0.78 9.42 3.88
N ALA A 7 -0.27 9.85 3.17
CA ALA A 7 -1.55 10.23 3.78
C ALA A 7 -2.32 9.04 4.40
N ARG A 8 -2.00 7.79 4.02
CA ARG A 8 -2.67 6.56 4.47
C ARG A 8 -1.85 5.81 5.52
N GLY A 9 -1.44 6.54 6.57
CA GLY A 9 -0.73 5.95 7.71
C GLY A 9 -1.55 4.90 8.47
N ASP A 10 -2.87 4.93 8.36
CA ASP A 10 -3.79 3.91 8.88
C ASP A 10 -3.52 2.53 8.25
N VAL A 11 -3.24 2.50 6.95
CA VAL A 11 -2.91 1.28 6.20
C VAL A 11 -1.56 0.77 6.66
N LEU A 12 -0.53 1.63 6.69
CA LEU A 12 0.81 1.23 7.15
C LEU A 12 0.78 0.66 8.58
N ALA A 13 0.04 1.31 9.49
CA ALA A 13 -0.12 0.82 10.85
C ALA A 13 -0.87 -0.53 10.91
N ALA A 14 -1.83 -0.78 10.02
CA ALA A 14 -2.48 -2.08 9.91
C ALA A 14 -1.51 -3.16 9.41
N LEU A 15 -0.66 -2.86 8.42
CA LEU A 15 0.37 -3.79 7.93
C LEU A 15 1.36 -4.18 9.04
N HIS A 16 1.71 -3.25 9.94
CA HIS A 16 2.57 -3.56 11.10
C HIS A 16 1.87 -4.36 12.19
N ARG A 17 0.56 -4.21 12.38
CA ARG A 17 -0.19 -4.94 13.42
C ARG A 17 -0.62 -6.33 12.97
N ASP A 18 -1.10 -6.44 11.75
CA ASP A 18 -1.84 -7.59 11.26
C ASP A 18 -1.06 -8.36 10.18
N GLY A 19 0.05 -7.80 9.69
CA GLY A 19 0.93 -8.39 8.68
C GLY A 19 2.32 -8.74 9.19
N GLN A 20 3.04 -9.55 8.41
CA GLN A 20 4.47 -9.75 8.56
C GLN A 20 5.21 -8.92 7.50
N VAL A 21 5.77 -7.80 7.92
CA VAL A 21 6.55 -6.93 7.02
C VAL A 21 7.94 -7.53 6.75
N LEU A 22 8.29 -7.63 5.47
CA LEU A 22 9.55 -8.16 4.98
C LEU A 22 10.52 -7.05 4.57
N SER A 23 10.00 -5.95 4.01
CA SER A 23 10.79 -4.76 3.65
C SER A 23 9.92 -3.52 3.49
N GLU A 24 10.50 -2.36 3.79
CA GLU A 24 9.88 -1.04 3.65
C GLU A 24 10.88 -0.09 2.99
N VAL A 25 10.42 0.65 1.98
CA VAL A 25 11.24 1.66 1.28
C VAL A 25 10.38 2.91 1.07
N ALA A 26 10.88 4.05 1.54
CA ALA A 26 10.26 5.33 1.24
C ALA A 26 10.54 5.71 -0.22
N GLY A 27 9.48 5.88 -0.99
CA GLY A 27 9.51 6.53 -2.30
C GLY A 27 9.28 8.05 -2.18
N GLU A 28 8.97 8.69 -3.30
CA GLU A 28 8.76 10.14 -3.37
C GLU A 28 7.43 10.57 -2.70
N ASP A 29 6.33 9.85 -2.95
CA ASP A 29 4.99 10.18 -2.45
C ASP A 29 4.32 9.06 -1.62
N ALA A 30 5.00 7.92 -1.47
CA ALA A 30 4.45 6.71 -0.85
C ALA A 30 5.52 5.84 -0.21
N MET A 31 5.08 4.96 0.70
CA MET A 31 5.85 3.84 1.23
C MET A 31 5.60 2.60 0.38
N VAL A 32 6.67 1.97 -0.12
CA VAL A 32 6.60 0.66 -0.76
C VAL A 32 6.86 -0.39 0.31
N VAL A 33 5.87 -1.25 0.55
CA VAL A 33 5.91 -2.26 1.61
C VAL A 33 5.75 -3.63 0.99
N ARG A 34 6.68 -4.53 1.31
CA ARG A 34 6.52 -5.94 1.03
C ARG A 34 6.16 -6.63 2.33
N ALA A 35 4.95 -7.15 2.42
CA ALA A 35 4.44 -7.84 3.60
C ALA A 35 3.72 -9.14 3.20
N ARG A 36 3.73 -10.12 4.10
CA ARG A 36 2.79 -11.24 4.07
C ARG A 36 1.57 -10.87 4.89
N LEU A 37 0.41 -11.02 4.27
CA LEU A 37 -0.89 -10.73 4.88
C LEU A 37 -1.73 -12.00 4.84
N ASP A 38 -2.64 -12.12 5.80
CA ASP A 38 -3.72 -13.08 5.67
C ASP A 38 -4.75 -12.58 4.63
N ASP A 39 -5.63 -13.49 4.19
CA ASP A 39 -6.58 -13.20 3.12
C ASP A 39 -7.57 -12.07 3.51
N ALA A 40 -7.91 -11.97 4.79
CA ALA A 40 -8.85 -10.97 5.30
C ALA A 40 -8.26 -9.56 5.24
N VAL A 41 -7.03 -9.38 5.70
CA VAL A 41 -6.31 -8.10 5.67
C VAL A 41 -5.94 -7.73 4.24
N ALA A 42 -5.51 -8.69 3.43
CA ALA A 42 -5.23 -8.48 2.00
C ALA A 42 -6.47 -8.01 1.23
N SER A 43 -7.63 -8.63 1.47
CA SER A 43 -8.89 -8.24 0.83
C SER A 43 -9.30 -6.81 1.21
N ARG A 44 -9.18 -6.46 2.50
CA ARG A 44 -9.52 -5.13 3.03
C ARG A 44 -8.68 -4.01 2.41
N TRP A 45 -7.42 -4.28 2.08
CA TRP A 45 -6.47 -3.29 1.57
C TRP A 45 -6.08 -3.53 0.11
N SER A 46 -6.92 -4.26 -0.63
CA SER A 46 -6.65 -4.67 -2.02
C SER A 46 -6.37 -3.50 -2.97
N GLU A 47 -6.89 -2.29 -2.69
CA GLU A 47 -6.59 -1.08 -3.46
C GLU A 47 -5.11 -0.66 -3.43
N PHE A 48 -4.37 -1.05 -2.40
CA PHE A 48 -2.94 -0.74 -2.24
C PHE A 48 -2.04 -1.88 -2.71
N VAL A 49 -2.59 -3.07 -2.89
CA VAL A 49 -1.84 -4.26 -3.30
C VAL A 49 -1.50 -4.13 -4.79
N VAL A 50 -0.21 -4.21 -5.09
CA VAL A 50 0.30 -4.25 -6.46
C VAL A 50 0.90 -5.63 -6.74
N ASP A 51 0.62 -6.12 -7.95
CA ASP A 51 1.23 -7.35 -8.47
C ASP A 51 2.70 -7.08 -8.81
N ASP A 52 3.57 -8.01 -8.42
CA ASP A 52 5.05 -7.92 -8.49
C ASP A 52 5.61 -7.84 -9.93
N GLY A 53 4.74 -7.79 -10.94
CA GLY A 53 5.08 -7.77 -12.37
C GLY A 53 4.56 -6.55 -13.14
N ALA A 54 3.85 -5.61 -12.50
CA ALA A 54 3.36 -4.40 -13.15
C ALA A 54 3.93 -3.16 -12.47
N THR A 55 5.13 -2.75 -12.89
CA THR A 55 5.59 -1.37 -12.70
C THR A 55 4.69 -0.44 -13.51
N THR A 56 3.52 -0.13 -12.97
CA THR A 56 2.78 1.08 -13.34
C THR A 56 2.96 2.03 -12.17
N PRO A 57 3.75 3.12 -12.31
CA PRO A 57 3.79 4.13 -11.27
C PRO A 57 2.35 4.59 -11.06
N ALA A 58 1.90 4.54 -9.81
CA ALA A 58 0.55 4.92 -9.41
C ALA A 58 0.24 6.28 -10.04
N ARG A 59 -0.53 6.26 -11.13
CA ARG A 59 -1.01 7.47 -11.78
C ARG A 59 -2.07 8.00 -10.84
N SER A 60 -1.66 8.96 -10.01
CA SER A 60 -2.45 9.98 -9.33
C SER A 60 -3.92 9.61 -9.08
N VAL A 61 -4.21 8.98 -7.94
CA VAL A 61 -5.56 8.98 -7.34
C VAL A 61 -5.76 10.22 -6.44
N ALA A 62 -4.99 11.30 -6.66
CA ALA A 62 -5.08 12.54 -5.89
C ALA A 62 -6.11 13.55 -6.43
N ALA A 63 -7.00 13.18 -7.38
CA ALA A 63 -7.82 14.15 -8.10
C ALA A 63 -9.35 13.95 -8.07
N GLU A 64 -9.91 13.06 -7.24
CA GLU A 64 -11.36 12.80 -7.27
C GLU A 64 -12.04 12.78 -5.89
N VAL A 65 -11.80 13.81 -5.08
CA VAL A 65 -12.76 14.25 -4.03
C VAL A 65 -12.71 15.77 -3.88
N ALA A 66 -12.95 16.49 -4.98
CA ALA A 66 -13.25 17.93 -4.96
C ALA A 66 -13.85 18.40 -6.29
N ARG A 67 -15.07 17.95 -6.61
CA ARG A 67 -16.02 18.70 -7.46
C ARG A 67 -17.44 18.18 -7.29
#